data_AF-A0A6F9DD15-F1
#
_entry.id   AF-A0A6F9DD15-F1
#
_cell.length_a   1.000
_cell.length_b   1.000
_cell.length_c   1.000
_cell.angle_alpha   90.00
_cell.angle_beta   90.00
_cell.angle_gamma   90.00
#
_symmetry.space_group_name_H-M   'P 1'
#
loop_
_entity.id
_entity.type
_entity.pdbx_description
1 polymer ?
#
loop_
_entity_poly.entity_id
_entity_poly.type
_entity_poly.pdbx_seq_one_letter_code
_entity_poly.pdbx_strand_id
1 'polypeptide(L)'
;MEQLKKALNEKSEKEMVYQQQIHEKLQKIKNLEDTEKQLRTELSDLENQNKLQSLVLNDQLTSAKQEISQEIEQYKEEIQQHSITIVTLEKQTQTLASEKIFLENTVKKLKENLMAKETELQESSPTVAHTSPVHSADITAMEQTIALLKSQLLHANHQIHMQQDAIVGLQRDLSGAQARISDMTGELSESQKQELEHNRQTIKHQEIELNTLRQQLLKMTALVDSQKSQMQTTQKELIECKKNYMQVKGTIDCSMEDLKSQNNESQTDEMNHDTEMQLKEGKIATELSGIGAICRGERHENVIARQREALAELRGRIKALEQVRPPLPSQEQALQQVILLKKELAEIRAKQAMEEDQIARAQMKLEHESQDSQQLIRTANTRASIERTTREHLEEGVAQSEKSYMDIMNSIAGLLGIGALKGMRTMQHVPQDEIDKLSNDRRSDLEIISTRIRSMLQRLDRKEHLLQGYEKDLSKLREAESFASKKSSRLAMLTQELVDKSQEIDHLREALTRTREAVEVEKRLNKAIKQRRVSK
;
A
#
# COMPACT_ATOMS: atom_id res chain seq x y z
N MET A 1 -80.39 29.67 9.28
CA MET A 1 -80.03 28.59 10.23
C MET A 1 -79.22 27.47 9.56
N GLU A 2 -79.61 26.94 8.39
CA GLU A 2 -78.85 25.86 7.71
C GLU A 2 -77.46 26.26 7.21
N GLN A 3 -77.33 27.44 6.59
CA GLN A 3 -76.03 27.95 6.14
C GLN A 3 -75.02 28.11 7.30
N LEU A 4 -75.53 28.51 8.47
CA LEU A 4 -74.75 28.64 9.70
C LEU A 4 -74.28 27.28 10.24
N LYS A 5 -75.14 26.25 10.17
CA LYS A 5 -74.76 24.86 10.50
C LYS A 5 -73.72 24.30 9.54
N LYS A 6 -73.84 24.59 8.25
CA LYS A 6 -72.88 24.14 7.22
C LYS A 6 -71.50 24.78 7.43
N ALA A 7 -71.45 26.09 7.66
CA ALA A 7 -70.20 26.78 7.96
C ALA A 7 -69.55 26.30 9.28
N LEU A 8 -70.37 25.96 10.29
CA LEU A 8 -69.89 25.40 11.56
C LEU A 8 -69.27 24.00 11.38
N ASN A 9 -69.91 23.14 10.56
CA ASN A 9 -69.37 21.82 10.22
C ASN A 9 -68.08 21.91 9.40
N GLU A 10 -68.03 22.75 8.37
CA GLU A 10 -66.81 22.96 7.57
C GLU A 10 -65.66 23.51 8.41
N LYS A 11 -65.95 24.37 9.40
CA LYS A 11 -64.96 24.86 10.36
C LYS A 11 -64.48 23.75 11.29
N SER A 12 -65.39 22.92 11.80
CA SER A 12 -65.07 21.78 12.66
C SER A 12 -64.23 20.72 11.94
N GLU A 13 -64.52 20.43 10.67
CA GLU A 13 -63.73 19.52 9.84
C GLU A 13 -62.32 20.06 9.58
N LYS A 14 -62.20 21.35 9.26
CA LYS A 14 -60.89 22.01 9.11
C LYS A 14 -60.09 21.97 10.41
N GLU A 15 -60.72 22.26 11.55
CA GLU A 15 -60.08 22.18 12.86
C GLU A 15 -59.60 20.76 13.17
N MET A 16 -60.37 19.73 12.82
CA MET A 16 -59.99 18.33 12.99
C MET A 16 -58.77 17.95 12.14
N VAL A 17 -58.75 18.37 10.87
CA VAL A 17 -57.60 18.15 9.97
C VAL A 17 -56.34 18.86 10.49
N TYR A 18 -56.47 20.10 10.97
CA TYR A 18 -55.35 20.82 11.58
C TYR A 18 -54.85 20.14 12.85
N GLN A 19 -55.74 19.64 13.72
CA GLN A 19 -55.35 18.88 14.90
C GLN A 19 -54.61 17.60 14.55
N GLN A 20 -55.05 16.88 13.51
CA GLN A 20 -54.37 15.68 13.04
C GLN A 20 -52.98 16.00 12.47
N GLN A 21 -52.84 17.06 11.67
CA GLN A 21 -51.54 17.50 11.16
C GLN A 21 -50.59 17.93 12.29
N ILE A 22 -51.09 18.64 13.30
CA ILE A 22 -50.30 19.01 14.48
C ILE A 22 -49.83 17.76 15.23
N HIS A 23 -50.70 16.77 15.41
CA HIS A 23 -50.34 15.52 16.08
C HIS A 23 -49.26 14.74 15.32
N GLU A 24 -49.38 14.63 14.00
CA GLU A 24 -48.35 14.00 13.16
C GLU A 24 -47.00 14.72 13.24
N LYS A 25 -47.02 16.06 13.26
CA LYS A 25 -45.80 16.86 13.40
C LYS A 25 -45.15 16.70 14.77
N LEU A 26 -45.96 16.66 15.84
CA LEU A 26 -45.46 16.39 17.21
C LEU A 26 -44.84 15.00 17.32
N GLN A 27 -45.45 13.98 16.70
CA GLN A 27 -44.89 12.63 16.69
C GLN A 27 -43.55 12.57 15.93
N LYS A 28 -43.44 13.29 14.81
CA LYS A 28 -42.17 13.43 14.08
C LYS A 28 -41.09 14.13 14.91
N ILE A 29 -41.44 15.19 15.62
CA ILE A 29 -40.50 15.91 16.51
C ILE A 29 -40.00 14.97 17.61
N LYS A 30 -40.91 14.23 18.26
CA LYS A 30 -40.53 13.28 19.32
C LYS A 30 -39.58 12.19 18.82
N ASN A 31 -39.85 11.64 17.63
CA ASN A 31 -38.95 10.65 17.02
C ASN A 31 -37.57 11.27 16.72
N LEU A 32 -37.52 12.52 16.24
CA LEU A 32 -36.26 13.22 15.99
C LEU A 32 -35.48 13.47 17.29
N GLU A 33 -36.14 13.88 18.38
CA GLU A 33 -35.52 14.06 19.69
C GLU A 33 -34.93 12.75 20.23
N ASP A 34 -35.63 11.63 20.04
CA ASP A 34 -35.14 10.32 20.47
C ASP A 34 -33.92 9.88 19.64
N THR A 35 -33.94 10.12 18.32
CA THR A 35 -32.75 9.86 17.46
C THR A 35 -31.58 10.78 17.81
N GLU A 36 -31.83 12.05 18.14
CA GLU A 36 -30.77 12.98 18.55
C GLU A 36 -30.12 12.53 19.87
N LYS A 37 -30.91 12.06 20.84
CA LYS A 37 -30.39 11.51 22.09
C LYS A 37 -29.52 10.27 21.84
N GLN A 38 -29.96 9.36 20.97
CA GLN A 38 -29.19 8.16 20.61
C GLN A 38 -27.86 8.53 19.95
N LEU A 39 -27.86 9.48 19.00
CA LEU A 39 -26.64 9.94 18.35
C LEU A 39 -25.69 10.64 19.33
N ARG A 40 -26.22 11.41 20.29
CA ARG A 40 -25.41 12.05 21.35
C ARG A 40 -24.74 11.02 22.25
N THR A 41 -25.43 9.94 22.61
CA THR A 41 -24.84 8.85 23.40
C THR A 41 -23.76 8.12 22.62
N GLU A 42 -24.01 7.79 21.35
CA GLU A 42 -23.03 7.13 20.48
C GLU A 42 -21.77 7.98 20.26
N LEU A 43 -21.93 9.30 20.06
CA LEU A 43 -20.79 10.22 19.95
C LEU A 43 -19.96 10.26 21.23
N SER A 44 -20.60 10.30 22.40
CA SER A 44 -19.92 10.25 23.70
C SER A 44 -19.14 8.95 23.89
N ASP A 45 -19.71 7.81 23.52
CA ASP A 45 -19.04 6.51 23.63
C ASP A 45 -17.85 6.40 22.68
N LEU A 46 -17.98 6.88 21.45
CA LEU A 46 -16.88 6.95 20.47
C LEU A 46 -15.75 7.89 20.92
N GLU A 47 -16.08 9.03 21.54
CA GLU A 47 -15.07 9.92 22.12
C GLU A 47 -14.32 9.26 23.27
N ASN A 48 -15.02 8.54 24.15
CA ASN A 48 -14.41 7.81 25.25
C ASN A 48 -13.51 6.67 24.75
N GLN A 49 -13.95 5.93 23.73
CA GLN A 49 -13.15 4.88 23.10
C GLN A 49 -11.87 5.45 22.45
N ASN A 50 -11.98 6.57 21.74
CA ASN A 50 -10.81 7.25 21.15
C ASN A 50 -9.82 7.74 22.22
N LYS A 51 -10.32 8.28 23.33
CA LYS A 51 -9.46 8.70 24.47
C LYS A 51 -8.71 7.52 25.07
N LEU A 52 -9.39 6.40 25.31
CA LEU A 52 -8.78 5.17 25.81
C LEU A 52 -7.74 4.61 24.84
N GLN A 53 -8.05 4.57 23.55
CA GLN A 53 -7.10 4.10 22.54
C GLN A 53 -5.86 5.00 22.46
N SER A 54 -6.04 6.32 22.56
CA SER A 54 -4.93 7.28 22.60
C SER A 54 -4.03 7.09 23.83
N LEU A 55 -4.62 6.84 25.01
CA LEU A 55 -3.87 6.54 26.23
C LEU A 55 -3.03 5.26 26.08
N VAL A 56 -3.63 4.17 25.58
CA VAL A 56 -2.92 2.90 25.37
C VAL A 56 -1.78 3.05 24.38
N LEU A 57 -2.00 3.79 23.28
CA LEU A 57 -0.96 4.04 22.28
C LEU A 57 0.20 4.87 22.86
N ASN A 58 -0.12 5.84 23.71
CA ASN A 58 0.89 6.67 24.37
C ASN A 58 1.70 5.85 25.40
N ASP A 59 1.06 4.96 26.16
CA ASP A 59 1.74 4.06 27.10
C ASP A 59 2.64 3.06 26.38
N GLN A 60 2.21 2.52 25.24
CA GLN A 60 3.06 1.67 24.39
C GLN A 60 4.27 2.44 23.85
N LEU A 61 4.06 3.69 23.43
CA LEU A 61 5.13 4.55 22.91
C LEU A 61 6.13 4.94 24.00
N THR A 62 5.69 5.16 25.25
CA THR A 62 6.59 5.45 26.37
C THR A 62 7.36 4.21 26.80
N SER A 63 6.74 3.03 26.85
CA SER A 63 7.43 1.75 27.13
C SER A 63 8.51 1.47 26.08
N ALA A 64 8.17 1.56 24.80
CA ALA A 64 9.13 1.33 23.70
C ALA A 64 10.31 2.33 23.75
N LYS A 65 10.06 3.60 24.10
CA LYS A 65 11.13 4.58 24.31
C LYS A 65 12.04 4.23 25.47
N GLN A 66 11.49 3.70 26.56
CA GLN A 66 12.27 3.26 27.71
C GLN A 66 13.14 2.05 27.36
N GLU A 67 12.59 1.06 26.66
CA GLU A 67 13.33 -0.12 26.17
C GLU A 67 14.50 0.28 25.27
N ILE A 68 14.26 1.12 24.27
CA ILE A 68 15.32 1.63 23.38
C ILE A 68 16.38 2.42 24.17
N SER A 69 15.98 3.20 25.18
CA SER A 69 16.92 3.92 26.03
C SER A 69 17.81 2.97 26.83
N GLN A 70 17.27 1.85 27.32
CA GLN A 70 18.02 0.84 28.04
C GLN A 70 19.00 0.11 27.11
N GLU A 71 18.58 -0.25 25.88
CA GLU A 71 19.48 -0.84 24.88
C GLU A 71 20.64 0.11 24.54
N ILE A 72 20.38 1.41 24.37
CA ILE A 72 21.42 2.40 24.13
C ILE A 72 22.41 2.48 25.31
N GLU A 73 21.93 2.38 26.55
CA GLU A 73 22.79 2.35 27.74
C GLU A 73 23.65 1.09 27.77
N GLN A 74 23.10 -0.07 27.45
CA GLN A 74 23.85 -1.33 27.34
C GLN A 74 24.94 -1.26 26.27
N TYR A 75 24.62 -0.78 25.07
CA TYR A 75 25.63 -0.60 24.02
C TYR A 75 26.73 0.39 24.41
N LYS A 76 26.40 1.45 25.17
CA LYS A 76 27.42 2.36 25.70
C LYS A 76 28.34 1.68 26.69
N GLU A 77 27.81 0.83 27.56
CA GLU A 77 28.62 0.03 28.50
C GLU A 77 29.52 -0.97 27.77
N GLU A 78 29.00 -1.68 26.77
CA GLU A 78 29.79 -2.58 25.92
C GLU A 78 30.92 -1.84 25.22
N ILE A 79 30.63 -0.68 24.61
CA ILE A 79 31.66 0.16 23.97
C ILE A 79 32.73 0.58 25.00
N GLN A 80 32.33 0.96 26.21
CA GLN A 80 33.27 1.31 27.28
C GLN A 80 34.14 0.10 27.68
N GLN A 81 33.54 -1.07 27.86
CA GLN A 81 34.26 -2.30 28.16
C GLN A 81 35.26 -2.65 27.06
N HIS A 82 34.83 -2.65 25.80
CA HIS A 82 35.69 -2.87 24.64
C HIS A 82 36.84 -1.86 24.59
N SER A 83 36.57 -0.57 24.86
CA SER A 83 37.61 0.45 24.89
C SER A 83 38.69 0.16 25.94
N ILE A 84 38.30 -0.31 27.13
CA ILE A 84 39.22 -0.69 28.20
C ILE A 84 40.02 -1.92 27.77
N THR A 85 39.36 -2.94 27.21
CA THR A 85 40.02 -4.16 26.73
C THR A 85 41.06 -3.83 25.67
N ILE A 86 40.73 -2.99 24.70
CA ILE A 86 41.67 -2.54 23.66
C ILE A 86 42.90 -1.90 24.30
N VAL A 87 42.71 -0.94 25.22
CA VAL A 87 43.83 -0.28 25.91
C VAL A 87 44.70 -1.27 26.70
N THR A 88 44.09 -2.29 27.32
CA THR A 88 44.87 -3.33 28.02
C THR A 88 45.68 -4.20 27.07
N LEU A 89 45.11 -4.58 25.93
CA LEU A 89 45.80 -5.36 24.90
C LEU A 89 46.89 -4.56 24.20
N GLU A 90 46.67 -3.26 23.97
CA GLU A 90 47.68 -2.35 23.44
C GLU A 90 48.88 -2.24 24.40
N LYS A 91 48.63 -2.13 25.71
CA LYS A 91 49.72 -2.15 26.71
C LYS A 91 50.49 -3.47 26.68
N GLN A 92 49.79 -4.62 26.61
CA GLN A 92 50.43 -5.93 26.55
C GLN A 92 51.28 -6.10 25.28
N THR A 93 50.76 -5.71 24.12
CA THR A 93 51.51 -5.77 22.86
C THR A 93 52.73 -4.85 22.89
N GLN A 94 52.63 -3.67 23.50
CA GLN A 94 53.77 -2.77 23.70
C GLN A 94 54.83 -3.39 24.62
N THR A 95 54.44 -4.07 25.70
CA THR A 95 55.39 -4.79 26.57
C THR A 95 56.10 -5.92 25.84
N LEU A 96 55.36 -6.75 25.08
CA LEU A 96 55.94 -7.83 24.27
C LEU A 96 56.89 -7.29 23.18
N ALA A 97 56.55 -6.17 22.56
CA ALA A 97 57.43 -5.51 21.60
C ALA A 97 58.74 -5.05 22.25
N SER A 98 58.68 -4.50 23.47
CA SER A 98 59.88 -4.10 24.21
C SER A 98 60.77 -5.30 24.62
N GLU A 99 60.16 -6.41 25.03
CA GLU A 99 60.86 -7.66 25.34
C GLU A 99 61.50 -8.27 24.09
N LYS A 100 60.81 -8.24 22.95
CA LYS A 100 61.37 -8.68 21.67
C LYS A 100 62.61 -7.89 21.29
N ILE A 101 62.58 -6.56 21.41
CA ILE A 101 63.76 -5.70 21.14
C ILE A 101 64.91 -6.06 22.08
N PHE A 102 64.61 -6.33 23.35
CA PHE A 102 65.62 -6.77 24.32
C PHE A 102 66.25 -8.10 23.90
N LEU A 103 65.44 -9.10 23.53
CA LEU A 103 65.90 -10.42 23.08
C LEU A 103 66.69 -10.34 21.76
N GLU A 104 66.28 -9.50 20.81
CA GLU A 104 67.04 -9.31 19.56
C GLU A 104 68.43 -8.73 19.84
N ASN A 105 68.53 -7.79 20.79
CA ASN A 105 69.81 -7.22 21.20
C ASN A 105 70.69 -8.24 21.94
N THR A 106 70.13 -9.11 22.78
CA THR A 106 70.91 -10.18 23.41
C THR A 106 71.37 -11.22 22.41
N VAL A 107 70.55 -11.60 21.43
CA VAL A 107 70.93 -12.50 20.33
C VAL A 107 72.06 -11.89 19.48
N LYS A 108 71.99 -10.59 19.16
CA LYS A 108 73.10 -9.90 18.46
C LYS A 108 74.41 -9.97 19.24
N LYS A 109 74.38 -9.64 20.54
CA LYS A 109 75.57 -9.71 21.42
C LYS A 109 76.14 -11.13 21.51
N LEU A 110 75.28 -12.15 21.61
CA LEU A 110 75.71 -13.55 21.64
C LEU A 110 76.33 -13.99 20.31
N LYS A 111 75.80 -13.53 19.17
CA LYS A 111 76.41 -13.79 17.85
C LYS A 111 77.78 -13.12 17.70
N GLU A 112 77.95 -11.90 18.18
CA GLU A 112 79.25 -11.21 18.18
C GLU A 112 80.28 -11.94 19.06
N ASN A 113 79.86 -12.43 20.23
CA ASN A 113 80.73 -13.24 21.09
C ASN A 113 81.09 -14.60 20.49
N LEU A 114 80.17 -15.24 19.75
CA LEU A 114 80.44 -16.49 19.04
C LEU A 114 81.45 -16.29 17.90
N MET A 115 81.28 -15.24 17.11
CA MET A 115 82.23 -14.85 16.06
C MET A 115 83.62 -14.58 16.64
N ALA A 116 83.71 -13.89 17.77
CA ALA A 116 84.99 -13.63 18.45
C ALA A 116 85.67 -14.92 18.93
N LYS A 117 84.89 -15.88 19.42
CA LYS A 117 85.39 -17.18 19.89
C LYS A 117 85.80 -18.12 18.74
N GLU A 118 85.12 -18.04 17.59
CA GLU A 118 85.50 -18.77 16.37
C GLU A 118 86.82 -18.24 15.77
N THR A 119 87.11 -16.94 15.90
CA THR A 119 88.43 -16.38 15.58
C THR A 119 89.54 -16.81 16.54
N GLU A 120 89.25 -17.01 17.84
CA GLU A 120 90.24 -17.53 18.80
C GLU A 120 90.56 -19.03 18.61
N LEU A 121 89.64 -19.80 18.03
CA LEU A 121 89.82 -21.24 17.76
C LEU A 121 90.59 -21.55 16.46
N GLN A 122 90.91 -20.55 15.63
CA GLN A 122 91.74 -20.71 14.43
C GLN A 122 93.26 -20.53 14.68
N GLU A 123 93.70 -20.21 15.90
CA GLU A 123 95.12 -19.93 16.24
C GLU A 123 95.82 -20.96 17.13
N SER A 124 95.33 -22.20 17.29
CA SER A 124 96.10 -23.24 18.00
C SER A 124 96.13 -24.59 17.27
N SER A 125 97.23 -24.82 16.56
CA SER A 125 97.70 -26.17 16.21
C SER A 125 98.22 -26.89 17.46
N PRO A 126 98.05 -28.23 17.54
CA PRO A 126 99.25 -29.04 17.83
C PRO A 126 99.33 -30.37 17.06
N THR A 127 100.48 -30.56 16.44
CA THR A 127 101.22 -31.81 16.19
C THR A 127 101.73 -32.37 17.55
N VAL A 128 101.98 -33.65 17.87
CA VAL A 128 102.49 -34.86 17.19
C VAL A 128 102.07 -36.11 18.00
N ALA A 129 102.04 -37.24 17.30
CA ALA A 129 101.93 -38.66 17.69
C ALA A 129 102.64 -39.17 18.97
N HIS A 130 102.21 -40.34 19.48
CA HIS A 130 103.06 -41.54 19.66
C HIS A 130 102.26 -42.84 20.02
N THR A 131 102.46 -43.88 19.19
CA THR A 131 102.64 -45.35 19.45
C THR A 131 101.64 -46.23 20.24
N SER A 132 100.95 -47.14 19.50
CA SER A 132 100.63 -48.61 19.68
C SER A 132 100.41 -49.25 21.09
N PRO A 133 99.46 -50.22 21.30
CA PRO A 133 99.46 -51.57 20.67
C PRO A 133 98.09 -52.22 20.33
N VAL A 134 98.15 -53.32 19.56
CA VAL A 134 97.09 -53.93 18.71
C VAL A 134 96.00 -54.77 19.43
N HIS A 135 95.82 -54.64 20.75
CA HIS A 135 94.64 -55.23 21.44
C HIS A 135 93.80 -54.21 22.23
N SER A 136 94.26 -52.97 22.35
CA SER A 136 93.42 -51.85 22.79
C SER A 136 92.69 -51.19 21.63
N ALA A 137 93.13 -51.39 20.38
CA ALA A 137 92.52 -50.79 19.19
C ALA A 137 91.06 -51.25 18.96
N ASP A 138 90.76 -52.53 19.17
CA ASP A 138 89.39 -53.04 18.98
C ASP A 138 88.46 -52.64 20.14
N ILE A 139 88.95 -52.61 21.38
CA ILE A 139 88.19 -52.12 22.54
C ILE A 139 87.94 -50.61 22.41
N THR A 140 88.96 -49.84 22.01
CA THR A 140 88.81 -48.39 21.77
C THR A 140 87.94 -48.09 20.55
N ALA A 141 88.00 -48.90 19.48
CA ALA A 141 87.08 -48.79 18.35
C ALA A 141 85.64 -49.12 18.78
N MET A 142 85.44 -50.15 19.60
CA MET A 142 84.11 -50.50 20.12
C MET A 142 83.58 -49.40 21.07
N GLU A 143 84.41 -48.84 21.94
CA GLU A 143 84.07 -47.68 22.77
C GLU A 143 83.73 -46.44 21.94
N GLN A 144 84.46 -46.19 20.85
CA GLN A 144 84.15 -45.12 19.89
C GLN A 144 82.81 -45.36 19.18
N THR A 145 82.50 -46.60 18.77
CA THR A 145 81.19 -46.93 18.19
C THR A 145 80.05 -46.78 19.20
N ILE A 146 80.26 -47.17 20.46
CA ILE A 146 79.28 -46.98 21.54
C ILE A 146 79.08 -45.48 21.82
N ALA A 147 80.15 -44.68 21.80
CA ALA A 147 80.06 -43.22 21.95
C ALA A 147 79.30 -42.57 20.78
N LEU A 148 79.57 -43.00 19.54
CA LEU A 148 78.83 -42.56 18.35
C LEU A 148 77.36 -42.94 18.42
N LEU A 149 77.04 -44.18 18.80
CA LEU A 149 75.65 -44.65 18.95
C LEU A 149 74.92 -43.86 20.05
N LYS A 150 75.57 -43.60 21.20
CA LYS A 150 74.99 -42.75 22.27
C LYS A 150 74.75 -41.32 21.78
N SER A 151 75.69 -40.74 21.03
CA SER A 151 75.54 -39.42 20.42
C SER A 151 74.38 -39.38 19.41
N GLN A 152 74.26 -40.38 18.54
CA GLN A 152 73.16 -40.51 17.59
C GLN A 152 71.81 -40.70 18.29
N LEU A 153 71.75 -41.48 19.36
CA LEU A 153 70.54 -41.72 20.15
C LEU A 153 70.10 -40.44 20.88
N LEU A 154 71.04 -39.67 21.44
CA LEU A 154 70.78 -38.35 22.00
C LEU A 154 70.28 -37.37 20.93
N HIS A 155 70.88 -37.38 19.75
CA HIS A 155 70.45 -36.53 18.63
C HIS A 155 69.04 -36.89 18.15
N ALA A 156 68.74 -38.19 17.99
CA ALA A 156 67.41 -38.67 17.62
C ALA A 156 66.36 -38.31 18.68
N ASN A 157 66.67 -38.47 19.98
CA ASN A 157 65.78 -38.04 21.06
C ASN A 157 65.53 -36.53 21.02
N HIS A 158 66.56 -35.73 20.76
CA HIS A 158 66.39 -34.29 20.62
C HIS A 158 65.50 -33.92 19.42
N GLN A 159 65.66 -34.59 18.28
CA GLN A 159 64.78 -34.40 17.12
C GLN A 159 63.33 -34.80 17.43
N ILE A 160 63.10 -35.91 18.14
CA ILE A 160 61.77 -36.34 18.57
C ILE A 160 61.12 -35.28 19.47
N HIS A 161 61.87 -34.71 20.43
CA HIS A 161 61.37 -33.65 21.28
C HIS A 161 61.00 -32.38 20.48
N MET A 162 61.84 -31.96 19.55
CA MET A 162 61.52 -30.83 18.66
C MET A 162 60.27 -31.07 17.81
N GLN A 163 60.10 -32.29 17.30
CA GLN A 163 58.89 -32.67 16.56
C GLN A 163 57.65 -32.71 17.46
N GLN A 164 57.79 -33.18 18.70
CA GLN A 164 56.70 -33.19 19.68
C GLN A 164 56.25 -31.76 20.03
N ASP A 165 57.19 -30.84 20.23
CA ASP A 165 56.89 -29.43 20.48
C ASP A 165 56.18 -28.79 19.28
N ALA A 166 56.60 -29.11 18.05
CA ALA A 166 55.93 -28.66 16.83
C ALA A 166 54.50 -29.21 16.73
N ILE A 167 54.28 -30.49 17.05
CA ILE A 167 52.94 -31.10 17.07
C ILE A 167 52.05 -30.41 18.10
N VAL A 168 52.56 -30.14 19.30
CA VAL A 168 51.81 -29.44 20.37
C VAL A 168 51.48 -27.99 19.96
N GLY A 169 52.40 -27.31 19.26
CA GLY A 169 52.14 -25.99 18.67
C GLY A 169 51.00 -26.05 17.65
N LEU A 170 51.08 -26.97 16.69
CA LEU A 170 50.04 -27.17 15.68
C LEU A 170 48.67 -27.55 16.28
N GLN A 171 48.65 -28.34 17.34
CA GLN A 171 47.42 -28.68 18.06
C GLN A 171 46.79 -27.45 18.74
N ARG A 172 47.60 -26.56 19.32
CA ARG A 172 47.12 -25.28 19.86
C ARG A 172 46.56 -24.39 18.76
N ASP A 173 47.27 -24.28 17.63
CA ASP A 173 46.82 -23.48 16.50
C ASP A 173 45.50 -23.99 15.92
N LEU A 174 45.35 -25.31 15.81
CA LEU A 174 44.13 -25.95 15.33
C LEU A 174 42.96 -25.75 16.30
N SER A 175 43.19 -25.88 17.61
CA SER A 175 42.19 -25.56 18.64
C SER A 175 41.77 -24.09 18.59
N GLY A 176 42.73 -23.17 18.45
CA GLY A 176 42.44 -21.74 18.28
C GLY A 176 41.68 -21.42 16.99
N ALA A 177 41.98 -22.12 15.89
CA ALA A 177 41.22 -22.00 14.65
C ALA A 177 39.79 -22.53 14.79
N GLN A 178 39.60 -23.65 15.48
CA GLN A 178 38.27 -24.21 15.76
C GLN A 178 37.42 -23.27 16.63
N ALA A 179 38.00 -22.66 17.67
CA ALA A 179 37.32 -21.66 18.49
C ALA A 179 36.86 -20.46 17.65
N ARG A 180 37.74 -19.89 16.82
CA ARG A 180 37.38 -18.78 15.92
C ARG A 180 36.27 -19.14 14.94
N ILE A 181 36.30 -20.35 14.36
CA ILE A 181 35.24 -20.82 13.46
C ILE A 181 33.92 -20.96 14.23
N SER A 182 33.96 -21.46 15.47
CA SER A 182 32.78 -21.57 16.33
C SER A 182 32.18 -20.20 16.64
N ASP A 183 33.01 -19.22 16.99
CA ASP A 183 32.58 -17.84 17.26
C ASP A 183 31.96 -17.20 16.02
N MET A 184 32.66 -17.27 14.86
CA MET A 184 32.12 -16.78 13.58
C MET A 184 30.81 -17.47 13.18
N THR A 185 30.66 -18.76 13.48
CA THR A 185 29.41 -19.49 13.21
C THR A 185 28.28 -19.00 14.12
N GLY A 186 28.59 -18.70 15.38
CA GLY A 186 27.65 -18.09 16.32
C GLY A 186 27.22 -16.69 15.88
N GLU A 187 28.17 -15.83 15.56
CA GLU A 187 27.93 -14.47 15.06
C GLU A 187 27.11 -14.46 13.76
N LEU A 188 27.40 -15.36 12.82
CA LEU A 188 26.61 -15.50 11.58
C LEU A 188 25.17 -15.91 11.88
N SER A 189 24.96 -16.85 12.81
CA SER A 189 23.63 -17.26 13.23
C SER A 189 22.86 -16.13 13.93
N GLU A 190 23.55 -15.31 14.71
CA GLU A 190 22.95 -14.16 15.38
C GLU A 190 22.59 -13.04 14.39
N SER A 191 23.48 -12.74 13.44
CA SER A 191 23.21 -11.79 12.36
C SER A 191 21.98 -12.20 11.54
N GLN A 192 21.87 -13.48 11.18
CA GLN A 192 20.68 -14.01 10.49
C GLN A 192 19.41 -13.89 11.33
N LYS A 193 19.50 -14.12 12.65
CA LYS A 193 18.37 -13.95 13.56
C LYS A 193 17.91 -12.49 13.62
N GLN A 194 18.84 -11.54 13.73
CA GLN A 194 18.54 -10.10 13.74
C GLN A 194 17.91 -9.64 12.43
N GLU A 195 18.41 -10.11 11.28
CA GLU A 195 17.83 -9.78 9.97
C GLU A 195 16.39 -10.33 9.83
N LEU A 196 16.15 -11.57 10.27
CA LEU A 196 14.81 -12.15 10.30
C LEU A 196 13.85 -11.38 11.21
N GLU A 197 14.33 -10.89 12.36
CA GLU A 197 13.53 -10.09 13.27
C GLU A 197 13.19 -8.72 12.68
N HIS A 198 14.16 -8.04 12.06
CA HIS A 198 13.94 -6.79 11.33
C HIS A 198 12.94 -6.96 10.17
N ASN A 199 13.08 -8.02 9.38
CA ASN A 199 12.14 -8.35 8.31
C ASN A 199 10.74 -8.63 8.86
N ARG A 200 10.63 -9.34 9.98
CA ARG A 200 9.35 -9.60 10.65
C ARG A 200 8.67 -8.31 11.13
N GLN A 201 9.44 -7.38 11.70
CA GLN A 201 8.91 -6.07 12.11
C GLN A 201 8.44 -5.26 10.91
N THR A 202 9.20 -5.27 9.81
CA THR A 202 8.84 -4.59 8.56
C THR A 202 7.55 -5.13 7.97
N ILE A 203 7.38 -6.45 7.91
CA ILE A 203 6.14 -7.09 7.44
C ILE A 203 4.95 -6.66 8.31
N LYS A 204 5.09 -6.70 9.64
CA LYS A 204 4.03 -6.23 10.55
C LYS A 204 3.66 -4.76 10.30
N HIS A 205 4.64 -3.90 10.05
CA HIS A 205 4.39 -2.50 9.72
C HIS A 205 3.60 -2.36 8.41
N GLN A 206 4.03 -3.07 7.37
CA GLN A 206 3.34 -3.09 6.07
C GLN A 206 1.91 -3.66 6.17
N GLU A 207 1.67 -4.67 7.01
CA GLU A 207 0.32 -5.19 7.27
C GLU A 207 -0.58 -4.14 7.93
N ILE A 208 -0.05 -3.35 8.87
CA ILE A 208 -0.78 -2.24 9.48
C ILE A 208 -1.11 -1.17 8.43
N GLU A 209 -0.16 -0.78 7.60
CA GLU A 209 -0.38 0.18 6.50
C GLU A 209 -1.41 -0.33 5.49
N LEU A 210 -1.35 -1.60 5.09
CA LEU A 210 -2.35 -2.20 4.20
C LEU A 210 -3.73 -2.20 4.82
N ASN A 211 -3.84 -2.47 6.12
CA ASN A 211 -5.12 -2.43 6.82
C ASN A 211 -5.68 -1.00 6.91
N THR A 212 -4.84 0.01 7.18
CA THR A 212 -5.30 1.41 7.18
C THR A 212 -5.71 1.87 5.79
N LEU A 213 -4.97 1.53 4.74
CA LEU A 213 -5.33 1.80 3.34
C LEU A 213 -6.63 1.11 2.94
N ARG A 214 -6.85 -0.14 3.33
CA ARG A 214 -8.12 -0.85 3.11
C ARG A 214 -9.29 -0.15 3.81
N GLN A 215 -9.10 0.32 5.04
CA GLN A 215 -10.12 1.09 5.75
C GLN A 215 -10.43 2.43 5.05
N GLN A 216 -9.40 3.11 4.54
CA GLN A 216 -9.59 4.35 3.76
C GLN A 216 -10.35 4.09 2.46
N LEU A 217 -10.06 3.00 1.74
CA LEU A 217 -10.79 2.59 0.54
C LEU A 217 -12.26 2.26 0.85
N LEU A 218 -12.55 1.58 1.96
CA LEU A 218 -13.93 1.32 2.39
C LEU A 218 -14.68 2.62 2.69
N LYS A 219 -14.04 3.59 3.36
CA LYS A 219 -14.62 4.92 3.60
C LYS A 219 -14.88 5.67 2.29
N MET A 220 -13.93 5.68 1.36
CA MET A 220 -14.11 6.29 0.03
C MET A 220 -15.23 5.61 -0.76
N THR A 221 -15.33 4.28 -0.71
CA THR A 221 -16.38 3.52 -1.41
C THR A 221 -17.76 3.90 -0.86
N ALA A 222 -17.92 3.96 0.46
CA ALA A 222 -19.16 4.40 1.08
C ALA A 222 -19.54 5.84 0.72
N LEU A 223 -18.56 6.75 0.61
CA LEU A 223 -18.79 8.12 0.15
C LEU A 223 -19.25 8.17 -1.30
N VAL A 224 -18.64 7.38 -2.18
CA VAL A 224 -19.04 7.29 -3.60
C VAL A 224 -20.45 6.73 -3.74
N ASP A 225 -20.82 5.72 -2.97
CA ASP A 225 -22.18 5.15 -2.98
C ASP A 225 -23.22 6.15 -2.45
N SER A 226 -22.88 6.91 -1.41
CA SER A 226 -23.71 8.00 -0.89
C SER A 226 -23.91 9.11 -1.94
N GLN A 227 -22.83 9.55 -2.58
CA GLN A 227 -22.88 10.55 -3.65
C GLN A 227 -23.67 10.05 -4.86
N LYS A 228 -23.52 8.78 -5.24
CA LYS A 228 -24.30 8.16 -6.32
C LYS A 228 -25.78 8.12 -5.99
N SER A 229 -26.14 7.81 -4.75
CA SER A 229 -27.53 7.83 -4.29
C SER A 229 -28.12 9.23 -4.32
N GLN A 230 -27.39 10.25 -3.86
CA GLN A 230 -27.79 11.66 -3.95
C GLN A 230 -27.92 12.14 -5.40
N MET A 231 -27.02 11.71 -6.29
CA MET A 231 -27.10 12.01 -7.72
C MET A 231 -28.35 11.39 -8.35
N GLN A 232 -28.72 10.17 -7.96
CA GLN A 232 -29.95 9.52 -8.43
C GLN A 232 -31.21 10.21 -7.90
N THR A 233 -31.23 10.65 -6.65
CA THR A 233 -32.39 11.40 -6.11
C THR A 233 -32.54 12.74 -6.80
N THR A 234 -31.47 13.52 -6.92
CA THR A 234 -31.49 14.80 -7.64
C THR A 234 -31.86 14.62 -9.12
N GLN A 235 -31.44 13.54 -9.78
CA GLN A 235 -31.85 13.22 -11.14
C GLN A 235 -33.35 12.90 -11.24
N LYS A 236 -33.91 12.16 -10.27
CA LYS A 236 -35.36 11.89 -10.20
C LYS A 236 -36.16 13.17 -9.98
N GLU A 237 -35.73 14.01 -9.04
CA GLU A 237 -36.34 15.33 -8.77
C GLU A 237 -36.27 16.23 -10.01
N LEU A 238 -35.17 16.22 -10.76
CA LEU A 238 -35.05 16.96 -12.02
C LEU A 238 -36.04 16.46 -13.08
N ILE A 239 -36.22 15.14 -13.21
CA ILE A 239 -37.20 14.56 -14.14
C ILE A 239 -38.63 14.97 -13.74
N GLU A 240 -38.95 14.93 -12.46
CA GLU A 240 -40.25 15.33 -11.93
C GLU A 240 -40.52 16.83 -12.14
N CYS A 241 -39.54 17.70 -11.82
CA CYS A 241 -39.61 19.13 -12.12
C CYS A 241 -39.80 19.41 -13.61
N LYS A 242 -39.11 18.68 -14.51
CA LYS A 242 -39.29 18.80 -15.96
C LYS A 242 -40.70 18.40 -16.39
N LYS A 243 -41.26 17.33 -15.82
CA LYS A 243 -42.64 16.90 -16.10
C LYS A 243 -43.65 17.95 -15.64
N ASN A 244 -43.49 18.49 -14.43
CA ASN A 244 -44.36 19.54 -13.90
C ASN A 244 -44.27 20.80 -14.76
N TYR A 245 -43.06 21.19 -15.17
CA TYR A 245 -42.85 22.29 -16.11
C TYR A 245 -43.57 22.07 -17.44
N MET A 246 -43.46 20.87 -18.03
CA MET A 246 -44.18 20.54 -19.27
C MET A 246 -45.69 20.60 -19.10
N GLN A 247 -46.23 20.15 -17.97
CA GLN A 247 -47.67 20.23 -17.69
C GLN A 247 -48.13 21.69 -17.58
N VAL A 248 -47.40 22.52 -16.81
CA VAL A 248 -47.70 23.95 -16.68
C VAL A 248 -47.59 24.65 -18.03
N LYS A 249 -46.57 24.35 -18.82
CA LYS A 249 -46.41 24.88 -20.18
C LYS A 249 -47.59 24.49 -21.07
N GLY A 250 -48.00 23.22 -21.06
CA GLY A 250 -49.17 22.76 -21.80
C GLY A 250 -50.46 23.46 -21.39
N THR A 251 -50.68 23.69 -20.08
CA THR A 251 -51.85 24.45 -19.62
C THR A 251 -51.82 25.91 -20.06
N ILE A 252 -50.64 26.54 -20.09
CA ILE A 252 -50.48 27.91 -20.59
C ILE A 252 -50.72 27.95 -22.10
N ASP A 253 -50.22 26.97 -22.85
CA ASP A 253 -50.40 26.87 -24.30
C ASP A 253 -51.89 26.65 -24.66
N CYS A 254 -52.61 25.75 -23.98
CA CYS A 254 -54.07 25.59 -24.13
C CYS A 254 -54.82 26.88 -23.77
N SER A 255 -54.48 27.51 -22.64
CA SER A 255 -55.10 28.78 -22.25
C SER A 255 -54.81 29.91 -23.24
N MET A 256 -53.64 29.91 -23.89
CA MET A 256 -53.32 30.86 -24.98
C MET A 256 -54.11 30.55 -26.25
N GLU A 257 -54.35 29.29 -26.59
CA GLU A 257 -55.21 28.90 -27.72
C GLU A 257 -56.67 29.25 -27.46
N ASP A 258 -57.15 29.07 -26.23
CA ASP A 258 -58.49 29.49 -25.80
C ASP A 258 -58.64 31.02 -25.86
N LEU A 259 -57.64 31.78 -25.37
CA LEU A 259 -57.62 33.24 -25.47
C LEU A 259 -57.55 33.72 -26.93
N LYS A 260 -56.79 33.05 -27.80
CA LYS A 260 -56.76 33.36 -29.24
C LYS A 260 -58.09 33.05 -29.92
N SER A 261 -58.77 31.98 -29.50
CA SER A 261 -60.08 31.60 -30.02
C SER A 261 -61.15 32.58 -29.57
N GLN A 262 -61.13 33.01 -28.29
CA GLN A 262 -61.96 34.11 -27.80
C GLN A 262 -61.67 35.44 -28.50
N ASN A 263 -60.40 35.74 -28.80
CA ASN A 263 -60.03 36.95 -29.54
C ASN A 263 -60.49 36.90 -31.02
N ASN A 264 -60.57 35.70 -31.61
CA ASN A 264 -61.14 35.50 -32.94
C ASN A 264 -62.68 35.52 -32.93
N GLU A 265 -63.33 35.12 -31.83
CA GLU A 265 -64.78 35.27 -31.61
C GLU A 265 -65.18 36.73 -31.32
N SER A 266 -64.33 37.49 -30.63
CA SER A 266 -64.48 38.95 -30.47
C SER A 266 -64.28 39.74 -31.78
N GLN A 267 -63.57 39.17 -32.76
CA GLN A 267 -63.45 39.74 -34.12
C GLN A 267 -64.70 39.55 -35.01
N THR A 268 -65.78 38.96 -34.47
CA THR A 268 -67.10 39.01 -35.11
C THR A 268 -68.10 40.00 -34.49
N ASP A 269 -67.74 40.71 -33.41
CA ASP A 269 -68.62 41.72 -32.78
C ASP A 269 -67.96 43.10 -32.53
N GLU A 270 -66.67 43.30 -32.81
CA GLU A 270 -65.98 44.58 -32.62
C GLU A 270 -65.80 45.39 -33.92
N MET A 271 -66.93 45.69 -34.58
CA MET A 271 -67.02 46.77 -35.57
C MET A 271 -67.72 48.03 -34.99
N ASN A 272 -67.73 48.21 -33.67
CA ASN A 272 -68.38 49.35 -33.01
C ASN A 272 -67.88 49.67 -31.57
N HIS A 273 -66.58 49.79 -31.28
CA HIS A 273 -66.19 50.60 -30.09
C HIS A 273 -64.74 51.13 -29.96
N ASP A 274 -63.85 50.99 -30.95
CA ASP A 274 -62.44 51.37 -30.76
C ASP A 274 -62.04 52.71 -31.39
N THR A 275 -62.66 53.80 -30.89
CA THR A 275 -62.14 55.17 -31.10
C THR A 275 -61.93 55.96 -29.81
N GLU A 276 -62.13 55.39 -28.61
CA GLU A 276 -62.06 56.16 -27.36
C GLU A 276 -61.07 55.61 -26.29
N MET A 277 -60.51 54.41 -26.47
CA MET A 277 -59.59 53.79 -25.51
C MET A 277 -58.09 53.95 -25.83
N GLN A 278 -57.72 54.52 -26.98
CA GLN A 278 -56.32 54.69 -27.40
C GLN A 278 -55.54 55.81 -26.67
N LEU A 279 -56.19 56.64 -25.85
CA LEU A 279 -55.53 57.75 -25.14
C LEU A 279 -55.07 57.44 -23.71
N LYS A 280 -55.46 56.28 -23.14
CA LYS A 280 -55.12 55.92 -21.75
C LYS A 280 -54.02 54.86 -21.63
N GLU A 281 -53.79 54.05 -22.66
CA GLU A 281 -52.75 53.00 -22.65
C GLU A 281 -51.32 53.56 -22.84
N GLY A 282 -51.19 54.70 -23.52
CA GLY A 282 -49.89 55.32 -23.80
C GLY A 282 -49.11 55.80 -22.56
N LYS A 283 -49.78 56.05 -21.43
CA LYS A 283 -49.12 56.48 -20.18
C LYS A 283 -48.61 55.32 -19.33
N ILE A 284 -49.33 54.19 -19.34
CA ILE A 284 -49.01 53.01 -18.52
C ILE A 284 -47.80 52.25 -19.11
N ALA A 285 -47.70 52.19 -20.44
CA ALA A 285 -46.57 51.55 -21.12
C ALA A 285 -45.22 52.26 -20.88
N THR A 286 -45.22 53.59 -20.75
CA THR A 286 -44.02 54.38 -20.45
C THR A 286 -43.53 54.25 -19.01
N GLU A 287 -44.43 54.06 -18.04
CA GLU A 287 -44.06 53.91 -16.62
C GLU A 287 -43.50 52.51 -16.30
N LEU A 288 -44.05 51.46 -16.93
CA LEU A 288 -43.56 50.09 -16.78
C LEU A 288 -42.18 49.86 -17.44
N SER A 289 -41.89 50.56 -18.54
CA SER A 289 -40.58 50.53 -19.19
C SER A 289 -39.48 51.20 -18.35
N GLY A 290 -39.83 52.19 -17.52
CA GLY A 290 -38.90 52.87 -16.61
C GLY A 290 -38.53 52.02 -15.38
N ILE A 291 -39.50 51.32 -14.80
CA ILE A 291 -39.29 50.45 -13.63
C ILE A 291 -38.46 49.21 -14.00
N GLY A 292 -38.65 48.66 -15.20
CA GLY A 292 -37.85 47.54 -15.71
C GLY A 292 -36.36 47.86 -15.92
N ALA A 293 -36.02 49.13 -16.19
CA ALA A 293 -34.64 49.58 -16.35
C ALA A 293 -33.91 49.74 -15.00
N ILE A 294 -34.64 50.11 -13.93
CA ILE A 294 -34.07 50.31 -12.58
C ILE A 294 -33.77 48.96 -11.91
N CYS A 295 -34.61 47.92 -12.11
CA CYS A 295 -34.41 46.61 -11.50
C CYS A 295 -33.21 45.79 -12.02
N ARG A 296 -32.62 46.16 -13.17
CA ARG A 296 -31.35 45.56 -13.65
C ARG A 296 -30.12 46.29 -13.07
N GLY A 297 -30.21 47.60 -12.80
CA GLY A 297 -29.10 48.40 -12.27
C GLY A 297 -28.72 48.02 -10.83
N GLU A 298 -29.70 47.90 -9.94
CA GLU A 298 -29.44 47.66 -8.50
C GLU A 298 -28.78 46.31 -8.21
N ARG A 299 -29.04 45.26 -9.00
CA ARG A 299 -28.35 43.96 -8.82
C ARG A 299 -26.90 44.02 -9.28
N HIS A 300 -26.62 44.75 -10.36
CA HIS A 300 -25.27 44.92 -10.87
C HIS A 300 -24.41 45.79 -9.95
N GLU A 301 -24.96 46.87 -9.41
CA GLU A 301 -24.25 47.69 -8.41
C GLU A 301 -23.92 46.90 -7.15
N ASN A 302 -24.86 46.07 -6.65
CA ASN A 302 -24.61 45.21 -5.49
C ASN A 302 -23.52 44.15 -5.75
N VAL A 303 -23.44 43.60 -6.96
CA VAL A 303 -22.36 42.67 -7.35
C VAL A 303 -21.02 43.40 -7.45
N ILE A 304 -20.99 44.60 -8.05
CA ILE A 304 -19.79 45.42 -8.18
C ILE A 304 -19.29 45.86 -6.78
N ALA A 305 -20.18 46.22 -5.86
CA ALA A 305 -19.83 46.57 -4.49
C ALA A 305 -19.18 45.39 -3.75
N ARG A 306 -19.79 44.19 -3.80
CA ARG A 306 -19.22 42.97 -3.20
C ARG A 306 -17.86 42.60 -3.79
N GLN A 307 -17.68 42.74 -5.10
CA GLN A 307 -16.40 42.49 -5.75
C GLN A 307 -15.32 43.51 -5.32
N ARG A 308 -15.68 44.78 -5.16
CA ARG A 308 -14.77 45.81 -4.64
C ARG A 308 -14.36 45.56 -3.19
N GLU A 309 -15.30 45.12 -2.35
CA GLU A 309 -15.06 44.78 -0.95
C GLU A 309 -14.14 43.56 -0.81
N ALA A 310 -14.38 42.49 -1.57
CA ALA A 310 -13.51 41.31 -1.59
C ALA A 310 -12.08 41.64 -2.06
N LEU A 311 -11.93 42.54 -3.03
CA LEU A 311 -10.61 43.02 -3.49
C LEU A 311 -9.91 43.88 -2.44
N ALA A 312 -10.64 44.70 -1.68
CA ALA A 312 -10.09 45.47 -0.58
C ALA A 312 -9.60 44.56 0.56
N GLU A 313 -10.35 43.50 0.88
CA GLU A 313 -9.98 42.50 1.88
C GLU A 313 -8.71 41.71 1.48
N LEU A 314 -8.62 41.28 0.22
CA LEU A 314 -7.42 40.60 -0.31
C LEU A 314 -6.19 41.51 -0.27
N ARG A 315 -6.32 42.78 -0.66
CA ARG A 315 -5.25 43.77 -0.57
C ARG A 315 -4.82 44.02 0.88
N GLY A 316 -5.76 44.02 1.83
CA GLY A 316 -5.49 44.12 3.26
C GLY A 316 -4.71 42.91 3.79
N ARG A 317 -5.10 41.69 3.41
CA ARG A 317 -4.38 40.45 3.78
C ARG A 317 -2.95 40.42 3.25
N ILE A 318 -2.72 40.83 2.01
CA ILE A 318 -1.37 40.90 1.43
C ILE A 318 -0.50 41.90 2.21
N LYS A 319 -1.04 43.08 2.53
CA LYS A 319 -0.32 44.11 3.31
C LYS A 319 0.02 43.65 4.74
N ALA A 320 -0.87 42.87 5.36
CA ALA A 320 -0.61 42.27 6.68
C ALA A 320 0.49 41.18 6.61
N LEU A 321 0.52 40.38 5.54
CA LEU A 321 1.57 39.38 5.33
C LEU A 321 2.93 40.03 5.04
N GLU A 322 2.96 41.18 4.36
CA GLU A 322 4.18 41.96 4.14
C GLU A 322 4.75 42.55 5.43
N GLN A 323 3.90 42.92 6.40
CA GLN A 323 4.32 43.44 7.71
C GLN A 323 4.92 42.38 8.66
N VAL A 324 4.61 41.10 8.46
CA VAL A 324 5.07 40.00 9.33
C VAL A 324 6.40 39.38 8.85
N ARG A 325 6.96 39.88 7.74
CA ARG A 325 8.26 39.40 7.23
C ARG A 325 9.41 40.01 8.06
N PRO A 326 10.28 39.20 8.69
CA PRO A 326 11.45 39.74 9.39
C PRO A 326 12.37 40.46 8.38
N PRO A 327 13.04 41.56 8.78
CA PRO A 327 13.92 42.29 7.89
C PRO A 327 15.11 41.40 7.51
N LEU A 328 15.36 41.29 6.20
CA LEU A 328 16.58 40.67 5.70
C LEU A 328 17.79 41.44 6.24
N PRO A 329 18.85 40.76 6.72
CA PRO A 329 20.05 41.43 7.18
C PRO A 329 20.61 42.32 6.08
N SER A 330 21.09 43.51 6.45
CA SER A 330 21.69 44.41 5.47
C SER A 330 22.92 43.76 4.84
N GLN A 331 23.21 44.11 3.59
CA GLN A 331 24.37 43.59 2.86
C GLN A 331 25.68 43.76 3.65
N GLU A 332 25.77 44.82 4.46
CA GLU A 332 26.91 45.10 5.33
C GLU A 332 27.02 44.15 6.52
N GLN A 333 25.89 43.82 7.18
CA GLN A 333 25.85 42.83 8.26
C GLN A 333 26.18 41.42 7.75
N ALA A 334 25.68 41.06 6.55
CA ALA A 334 26.01 39.79 5.91
C ALA A 334 27.51 39.71 5.54
N LEU A 335 28.09 40.80 5.05
CA LEU A 335 29.53 40.88 4.76
C LEU A 335 30.39 40.76 6.03
N GLN A 336 29.97 41.38 7.13
CA GLN A 336 30.68 41.31 8.41
C GLN A 336 30.68 39.88 8.99
N GLN A 337 29.56 39.17 8.85
CA GLN A 337 29.46 37.76 9.25
C GLN A 337 30.35 36.85 8.38
N VAL A 338 30.44 37.11 7.08
CA VAL A 338 31.34 36.38 6.17
C VAL A 338 32.82 36.64 6.50
N ILE A 339 33.18 37.86 6.91
CA ILE A 339 34.57 38.18 7.30
C ILE A 339 34.95 37.43 8.59
N LEU A 340 34.05 37.39 9.58
CA LEU A 340 34.24 36.61 10.81
C LEU A 340 34.43 35.11 10.51
N LEU A 341 33.55 34.53 9.69
CA LEU A 341 33.65 33.12 9.29
C LEU A 341 34.92 32.82 8.49
N LYS A 342 35.36 33.75 7.62
CA LYS A 342 36.65 33.61 6.91
C LYS A 342 37.85 33.66 7.84
N LYS A 343 37.79 34.45 8.91
CA LYS A 343 38.84 34.54 9.93
C LYS A 343 38.90 33.24 10.76
N GLU A 344 37.74 32.72 11.16
CA GLU A 344 37.65 31.43 11.87
C GLU A 344 38.14 30.27 11.00
N LEU A 345 37.79 30.25 9.71
CA LEU A 345 38.31 29.25 8.76
C LEU A 345 39.82 29.34 8.57
N ALA A 346 40.39 30.55 8.53
CA ALA A 346 41.83 30.74 8.45
C ALA A 346 42.54 30.28 9.74
N GLU A 347 41.93 30.50 10.90
CA GLU A 347 42.47 30.03 12.19
C GLU A 347 42.40 28.51 12.32
N ILE A 348 41.32 27.87 11.86
CA ILE A 348 41.19 26.41 11.81
C ILE A 348 42.25 25.80 10.87
N ARG A 349 42.46 26.38 9.69
CA ARG A 349 43.50 25.92 8.76
C ARG A 349 44.92 26.10 9.32
N ALA A 350 45.17 27.19 10.06
CA ALA A 350 46.46 27.39 10.72
C ALA A 350 46.72 26.38 11.85
N LYS A 351 45.67 25.99 12.60
CA LYS A 351 45.76 24.94 13.63
C LYS A 351 46.01 23.56 13.01
N GLN A 352 45.31 23.23 11.92
CA GLN A 352 45.52 21.98 11.17
C GLN A 352 46.94 21.88 10.60
N ALA A 353 47.48 22.95 10.01
CA ALA A 353 48.85 22.95 9.50
C ALA A 353 49.91 22.78 10.60
N MET A 354 49.65 23.27 11.82
CA MET A 354 50.56 23.10 12.96
C MET A 354 50.49 21.67 13.55
N GLU A 355 49.31 21.04 13.54
CA GLU A 355 49.15 19.63 13.92
C GLU A 355 49.80 18.69 12.89
N GLU A 356 49.67 18.97 11.60
CA GLU A 356 50.32 18.22 10.53
C GLU A 356 51.86 18.30 10.59
N ASP A 357 52.43 19.47 10.90
CA ASP A 357 53.89 19.65 11.04
C ASP A 357 54.46 18.97 12.32
N GLN A 358 53.62 18.80 13.35
CA GLN A 358 53.97 18.09 14.58
C GLN A 358 53.95 16.55 14.39
N ILE A 359 53.05 16.05 13.53
CA ILE A 359 52.98 14.64 13.12
C ILE A 359 54.11 14.31 12.14
N ALA A 360 54.42 15.21 11.19
CA ALA A 360 55.50 15.03 10.21
C ALA A 360 56.90 14.95 10.87
N ARG A 361 57.14 15.72 11.94
CA ARG A 361 58.40 15.65 12.70
C ARG A 361 58.55 14.40 13.55
N ALA A 362 57.45 13.75 13.93
CA ALA A 362 57.48 12.46 14.66
C ALA A 362 57.76 11.27 13.72
N GLN A 363 57.49 11.42 12.42
CA GLN A 363 57.65 10.36 11.41
C GLN A 363 58.99 10.40 10.64
N MET A 364 59.76 11.49 10.74
CA MET A 364 61.08 11.58 10.09
C MET A 364 62.22 11.03 10.94
N LYS A 365 62.36 9.70 10.98
CA LYS A 365 63.67 9.04 11.12
C LYS A 365 63.62 7.62 10.51
N LEU A 366 64.18 7.56 9.29
CA LEU A 366 64.37 6.41 8.38
C LEU A 366 63.08 5.84 7.73
N GLU A 367 63.12 5.67 6.39
CA GLU A 367 62.19 4.89 5.53
C GLU A 367 61.21 5.63 4.57
N HIS A 368 61.52 6.83 4.04
CA HIS A 368 60.57 7.53 3.15
C HIS A 368 60.49 7.02 1.68
N GLU A 369 61.38 6.18 1.15
CA GLU A 369 61.26 5.76 -0.28
C GLU A 369 60.63 4.37 -0.48
N SER A 370 60.54 3.55 0.57
CA SER A 370 59.94 2.20 0.50
C SER A 370 58.45 2.18 0.87
N GLN A 371 58.02 3.08 1.78
CA GLN A 371 56.64 3.09 2.29
C GLN A 371 55.61 3.61 1.28
N ASP A 372 55.91 4.64 0.48
CA ASP A 372 54.96 5.15 -0.53
C ASP A 372 54.65 4.11 -1.61
N SER A 373 55.67 3.38 -2.07
CA SER A 373 55.51 2.29 -3.04
C SER A 373 54.74 1.10 -2.45
N GLN A 374 54.99 0.74 -1.19
CA GLN A 374 54.26 -0.33 -0.50
C GLN A 374 52.81 0.06 -0.18
N GLN A 375 52.54 1.33 0.13
CA GLN A 375 51.20 1.82 0.42
C GLN A 375 50.35 1.93 -0.85
N LEU A 376 50.93 2.31 -1.98
CA LEU A 376 50.30 2.26 -3.31
C LEU A 376 49.99 0.83 -3.76
N ILE A 377 50.90 -0.13 -3.53
CA ILE A 377 50.65 -1.55 -3.83
C ILE A 377 49.56 -2.12 -2.91
N ARG A 378 49.54 -1.75 -1.63
CA ARG A 378 48.48 -2.15 -0.70
C ARG A 378 47.12 -1.59 -1.11
N THR A 379 47.03 -0.32 -1.50
CA THR A 379 45.77 0.28 -1.99
C THR A 379 45.34 -0.27 -3.35
N ALA A 380 46.28 -0.59 -4.24
CA ALA A 380 45.98 -1.28 -5.50
C ALA A 380 45.46 -2.71 -5.25
N ASN A 381 46.05 -3.44 -4.30
CA ASN A 381 45.60 -4.78 -3.92
C ASN A 381 44.23 -4.78 -3.22
N THR A 382 43.96 -3.81 -2.32
CA THR A 382 42.63 -3.68 -1.71
C THR A 382 41.59 -3.29 -2.75
N ARG A 383 41.90 -2.36 -3.66
CA ARG A 383 41.01 -1.99 -4.77
C ARG A 383 40.74 -3.17 -5.70
N ALA A 384 41.77 -3.94 -6.07
CA ALA A 384 41.62 -5.14 -6.89
C ALA A 384 40.83 -6.24 -6.16
N SER A 385 40.99 -6.36 -4.85
CA SER A 385 40.20 -7.29 -4.03
C SER A 385 38.73 -6.87 -3.98
N ILE A 386 38.44 -5.58 -3.80
CA ILE A 386 37.07 -5.05 -3.82
C ILE A 386 36.47 -5.21 -5.22
N GLU A 387 37.24 -5.00 -6.29
CA GLU A 387 36.78 -5.21 -7.65
C GLU A 387 36.47 -6.69 -7.94
N ARG A 388 37.24 -7.62 -7.38
CA ARG A 388 36.95 -9.06 -7.48
C ARG A 388 35.67 -9.42 -6.73
N THR A 389 35.53 -9.00 -5.47
CA THR A 389 34.34 -9.32 -4.68
C THR A 389 33.08 -8.68 -5.27
N THR A 390 33.17 -7.44 -5.74
CA THR A 390 32.04 -6.78 -6.44
C THR A 390 31.70 -7.48 -7.75
N ARG A 391 32.69 -7.93 -8.53
CA ARG A 391 32.46 -8.72 -9.74
C ARG A 391 31.81 -10.08 -9.42
N GLU A 392 32.27 -10.77 -8.39
CA GLU A 392 31.70 -12.04 -7.92
C GLU A 392 30.24 -11.86 -7.49
N HIS A 393 29.92 -10.83 -6.70
CA HIS A 393 28.55 -10.52 -6.31
C HIS A 393 27.66 -10.12 -7.49
N LEU A 394 28.20 -9.39 -8.47
CA LEU A 394 27.45 -9.06 -9.70
C LEU A 394 27.18 -10.31 -10.54
N GLU A 395 28.15 -11.21 -10.68
CA GLU A 395 27.99 -12.47 -11.39
C GLU A 395 26.93 -13.37 -10.71
N GLU A 396 26.98 -13.48 -9.38
CA GLU A 396 25.99 -14.21 -8.59
C GLU A 396 24.59 -13.59 -8.71
N GLY A 397 24.48 -12.26 -8.61
CA GLY A 397 23.22 -11.54 -8.76
C GLY A 397 22.60 -11.74 -10.15
N VAL A 398 23.41 -11.70 -11.21
CA VAL A 398 22.96 -11.96 -12.58
C VAL A 398 22.52 -13.41 -12.74
N ALA A 399 23.28 -14.38 -12.23
CA ALA A 399 22.93 -15.80 -12.29
C ALA A 399 21.60 -16.10 -11.57
N GLN A 400 21.39 -15.52 -10.39
CA GLN A 400 20.15 -15.67 -9.64
C GLN A 400 18.96 -15.00 -10.33
N SER A 401 19.17 -13.83 -10.95
CA SER A 401 18.14 -13.15 -11.76
C SER A 401 17.75 -13.97 -12.99
N GLU A 402 18.72 -14.60 -13.66
CA GLU A 402 18.51 -15.45 -14.82
C GLU A 402 17.75 -16.72 -14.45
N LYS A 403 18.13 -17.37 -13.36
CA LYS A 403 17.40 -18.53 -12.82
C LYS A 403 15.94 -18.19 -12.56
N SER A 404 15.69 -17.05 -11.91
CA SER A 404 14.33 -16.57 -11.61
C SER A 404 13.53 -16.29 -12.90
N TYR A 405 14.16 -15.71 -13.92
CA TYR A 405 13.55 -15.54 -15.25
C TYR A 405 13.16 -16.89 -15.86
N MET A 406 14.04 -17.88 -15.83
CA MET A 406 13.76 -19.22 -16.39
C MET A 406 12.61 -19.92 -15.64
N ASP A 407 12.61 -19.85 -14.30
CA ASP A 407 11.55 -20.45 -13.47
C ASP A 407 10.18 -19.85 -13.80
N ILE A 408 10.12 -18.52 -13.94
CA ILE A 408 8.89 -17.81 -14.35
C ILE A 408 8.48 -18.21 -15.77
N MET A 409 9.41 -18.21 -16.72
CA MET A 409 9.11 -18.54 -18.12
C MET A 409 8.64 -19.98 -18.29
N ASN A 410 9.25 -20.94 -17.60
CA ASN A 410 8.81 -22.33 -17.58
C ASN A 410 7.43 -22.49 -16.93
N SER A 411 7.18 -21.76 -15.83
CA SER A 411 5.86 -21.75 -15.18
C SER A 411 4.78 -21.20 -16.10
N ILE A 412 5.05 -20.07 -16.78
CA ILE A 412 4.13 -19.47 -17.76
C ILE A 412 3.91 -20.40 -18.94
N ALA A 413 4.97 -20.99 -19.50
CA ALA A 413 4.86 -21.94 -20.61
C ALA A 413 4.00 -23.15 -20.21
N GLY A 414 4.24 -23.71 -19.02
CA GLY A 414 3.44 -24.82 -18.47
C GLY A 414 1.96 -24.48 -18.33
N LEU A 415 1.63 -23.29 -17.77
CA LEU A 415 0.25 -22.82 -17.64
C LEU A 415 -0.44 -22.61 -18.99
N LEU A 416 0.31 -22.16 -20.00
CA LEU A 416 -0.22 -21.92 -21.34
C LEU A 416 -0.25 -23.19 -22.22
N GLY A 417 0.31 -24.30 -21.71
CA GLY A 417 0.49 -25.55 -22.45
C GLY A 417 1.43 -25.41 -23.63
N ILE A 418 2.40 -24.50 -23.54
CA ILE A 418 3.48 -24.33 -24.52
C ILE A 418 4.59 -25.31 -24.14
N GLY A 419 5.12 -26.04 -25.13
CA GLY A 419 6.23 -26.97 -24.90
C GLY A 419 7.51 -26.26 -24.44
N ALA A 420 8.61 -27.01 -24.36
CA ALA A 420 9.90 -26.46 -23.97
C ALA A 420 10.29 -25.25 -24.85
N LEU A 421 10.56 -24.12 -24.19
CA LEU A 421 10.98 -22.88 -24.82
C LEU A 421 12.46 -22.97 -25.24
N LYS A 422 12.80 -22.40 -26.40
CA LYS A 422 14.13 -22.57 -27.00
C LYS A 422 15.21 -21.76 -26.27
N GLY A 423 14.84 -20.60 -25.74
CA GLY A 423 15.68 -19.63 -25.05
C GLY A 423 15.95 -19.94 -23.57
N MET A 424 15.63 -21.15 -23.09
CA MET A 424 15.80 -21.58 -21.69
C MET A 424 17.23 -22.02 -21.33
N ARG A 425 18.24 -21.45 -22.00
CA ARG A 425 19.65 -21.72 -21.74
C ARG A 425 20.29 -20.57 -20.98
N THR A 426 21.23 -20.87 -20.10
CA THR A 426 22.00 -19.89 -19.32
C THR A 426 22.88 -19.03 -20.24
N MET A 427 23.01 -17.74 -19.96
CA MET A 427 23.91 -16.80 -20.66
C MET A 427 25.32 -16.78 -20.08
N GLN A 428 25.54 -17.46 -18.95
CA GLN A 428 26.83 -17.49 -18.27
C GLN A 428 27.92 -18.08 -19.17
N HIS A 429 28.99 -17.28 -19.39
CA HIS A 429 30.16 -17.63 -20.20
C HIS A 429 29.89 -18.01 -21.67
N VAL A 430 28.76 -17.54 -22.23
CA VAL A 430 28.41 -17.74 -23.65
C VAL A 430 29.16 -16.71 -24.53
N PRO A 431 29.75 -17.09 -25.68
CA PRO A 431 30.39 -16.14 -26.59
C PRO A 431 29.38 -15.15 -27.19
N GLN A 432 29.84 -13.94 -27.54
CA GLN A 432 28.97 -12.83 -27.96
C GLN A 432 28.00 -13.20 -29.10
N ASP A 433 28.46 -13.94 -30.09
CA ASP A 433 27.64 -14.38 -31.23
C ASP A 433 26.48 -15.31 -30.81
N GLU A 434 26.69 -16.11 -29.76
CA GLU A 434 25.67 -16.99 -29.19
C GLU A 434 24.73 -16.25 -28.23
N ILE A 435 25.19 -15.16 -27.59
CA ILE A 435 24.35 -14.29 -26.77
C ILE A 435 23.26 -13.64 -27.63
N ASP A 436 23.63 -13.09 -28.79
CA ASP A 436 22.65 -12.46 -29.70
C ASP A 436 21.63 -13.48 -30.23
N LYS A 437 22.09 -14.69 -30.54
CA LYS A 437 21.22 -15.80 -30.94
C LYS A 437 20.25 -16.19 -29.83
N LEU A 438 20.73 -16.35 -28.60
CA LEU A 438 19.92 -16.67 -27.43
C LEU A 438 18.92 -15.55 -27.09
N SER A 439 19.33 -14.29 -27.24
CA SER A 439 18.44 -13.13 -27.11
C SER A 439 17.29 -13.18 -28.12
N ASN A 440 17.59 -13.55 -29.37
CA ASN A 440 16.58 -13.72 -30.41
C ASN A 440 15.65 -14.91 -30.12
N ASP A 441 16.18 -16.04 -29.64
CA ASP A 441 15.37 -17.19 -29.22
C ASP A 441 14.42 -16.83 -28.08
N ARG A 442 14.89 -16.09 -27.06
CA ARG A 442 14.03 -15.59 -25.96
C ARG A 442 12.95 -14.62 -26.44
N ARG A 443 13.27 -13.73 -27.40
CA ARG A 443 12.26 -12.86 -28.02
C ARG A 443 11.22 -13.66 -28.79
N SER A 444 11.65 -14.67 -29.55
CA SER A 444 10.74 -15.57 -30.27
C SER A 444 9.83 -16.34 -29.31
N ASP A 445 10.36 -16.82 -28.19
CA ASP A 445 9.57 -17.52 -27.16
C ASP A 445 8.53 -16.60 -26.51
N LEU A 446 8.91 -15.36 -26.19
CA LEU A 446 7.99 -14.33 -25.69
C LEU A 446 6.88 -14.03 -26.70
N GLU A 447 7.17 -14.04 -28.00
CA GLU A 447 6.18 -13.85 -29.04
C GLU A 447 5.19 -15.03 -29.12
N ILE A 448 5.67 -16.27 -28.99
CA ILE A 448 4.81 -17.47 -28.91
C ILE A 448 3.89 -17.40 -27.69
N ILE A 449 4.42 -17.03 -26.52
CA ILE A 449 3.63 -16.83 -25.30
C ILE A 449 2.58 -15.75 -25.52
N SER A 450 2.98 -14.60 -26.07
CA SER A 450 2.09 -13.46 -26.31
C SER A 450 0.97 -13.79 -27.28
N THR A 451 1.27 -14.50 -28.37
CA THR A 451 0.27 -14.94 -29.36
C THR A 451 -0.69 -15.95 -28.76
N ARG A 452 -0.21 -16.87 -27.92
CA ARG A 452 -1.06 -17.83 -27.19
C ARG A 452 -2.02 -17.13 -26.22
N ILE A 453 -1.52 -16.17 -25.45
CA ILE A 453 -2.35 -15.36 -24.54
C ILE A 453 -3.41 -14.59 -25.33
N ARG A 454 -3.04 -13.90 -26.42
CA ARG A 454 -3.99 -13.19 -27.29
C ARG A 454 -5.07 -14.12 -27.84
N SER A 455 -4.70 -15.33 -28.29
CA SER A 455 -5.66 -16.33 -28.77
C SER A 455 -6.63 -16.78 -27.67
N MET A 456 -6.14 -16.98 -26.44
CA MET A 456 -6.99 -17.32 -25.30
C MET A 456 -7.95 -16.19 -24.92
N LEU A 457 -7.48 -14.94 -24.91
CA LEU A 457 -8.32 -13.77 -24.67
C LEU A 457 -9.44 -13.66 -25.70
N GLN A 458 -9.11 -13.74 -27.00
CA GLN A 458 -10.13 -13.72 -28.06
C GLN A 458 -11.15 -14.86 -27.94
N ARG A 459 -10.70 -16.05 -27.53
CA ARG A 459 -11.61 -17.18 -27.29
C ARG A 459 -12.51 -16.94 -26.08
N LEU A 460 -12.00 -16.29 -25.04
CA LEU A 460 -12.76 -15.92 -23.86
C LEU A 460 -13.81 -14.88 -24.23
N ASP A 461 -13.44 -13.83 -24.96
CA ASP A 461 -14.37 -12.79 -25.43
C ASP A 461 -15.52 -13.41 -26.24
N ARG A 462 -15.22 -14.32 -27.17
CA ARG A 462 -16.24 -15.03 -27.95
C ARG A 462 -17.18 -15.86 -27.07
N LYS A 463 -16.64 -16.53 -26.05
CA LYS A 463 -17.46 -17.29 -25.09
C LYS A 463 -18.34 -16.38 -24.24
N GLU A 464 -17.82 -15.23 -23.83
CA GLU A 464 -18.58 -14.23 -23.09
C GLU A 464 -19.75 -13.69 -23.92
N HIS A 465 -19.51 -13.34 -25.19
CA HIS A 465 -20.57 -12.92 -26.11
C HIS A 465 -21.63 -14.01 -26.31
N LEU A 466 -21.21 -15.29 -26.39
CA LEU A 466 -22.14 -16.42 -26.50
C LEU A 466 -22.99 -16.57 -25.22
N LEU A 467 -22.37 -16.45 -24.04
CA LEU A 467 -23.08 -16.50 -22.75
C LEU A 467 -24.09 -15.37 -22.61
N GLN A 468 -23.73 -14.14 -23.01
CA GLN A 468 -24.67 -13.02 -23.06
C GLN A 468 -25.85 -13.31 -24.02
N GLY A 469 -25.60 -14.04 -25.11
CA GLY A 469 -26.66 -14.56 -25.99
C GLY A 469 -27.61 -15.50 -25.25
N TYR A 470 -27.07 -16.49 -24.52
CA TYR A 470 -27.87 -17.41 -23.71
C TYR A 470 -28.64 -16.71 -22.59
N GLU A 471 -28.08 -15.68 -21.95
CA GLU A 471 -28.79 -14.88 -20.94
C GLU A 471 -30.00 -14.15 -21.52
N LYS A 472 -29.88 -13.62 -22.75
CA LYS A 472 -31.00 -13.00 -23.47
C LYS A 472 -32.09 -14.02 -23.78
N ASP A 473 -31.70 -15.19 -24.26
CA ASP A 473 -32.67 -16.25 -24.60
C ASP A 473 -33.35 -16.83 -23.35
N LEU A 474 -32.63 -16.96 -22.23
CA LEU A 474 -33.22 -17.31 -20.94
C LEU A 474 -34.23 -16.25 -20.46
N SER A 475 -33.93 -14.97 -20.66
CA SER A 475 -34.86 -13.89 -20.33
C SER A 475 -36.15 -13.98 -21.16
N LYS A 476 -36.03 -14.20 -22.48
CA LYS A 476 -37.20 -14.42 -23.35
C LYS A 476 -38.00 -15.65 -22.93
N LEU A 477 -37.33 -16.73 -22.52
CA LEU A 477 -38.00 -17.95 -22.08
C LEU A 477 -38.81 -17.71 -20.79
N ARG A 478 -38.27 -16.95 -19.84
CA ARG A 478 -39.00 -16.53 -18.63
C ARG A 478 -40.21 -15.64 -18.94
N GLU A 479 -40.08 -14.73 -19.91
CA GLU A 479 -41.21 -13.92 -20.37
C GLU A 479 -42.30 -14.78 -21.02
N ALA A 480 -41.91 -15.72 -21.89
CA ALA A 480 -42.82 -16.66 -22.52
C ALA A 480 -43.52 -17.56 -21.49
N GLU A 481 -42.81 -18.04 -20.47
CA GLU A 481 -43.36 -18.80 -19.36
C GLU A 481 -44.38 -17.98 -18.56
N SER A 482 -44.06 -16.72 -18.22
CA SER A 482 -45.00 -15.82 -17.54
C SER A 482 -46.26 -15.59 -18.38
N PHE A 483 -46.10 -15.39 -19.68
CA PHE A 483 -47.23 -15.23 -20.60
C PHE A 483 -48.08 -16.50 -20.67
N ALA A 484 -47.46 -17.68 -20.79
CA ALA A 484 -48.14 -18.97 -20.79
C ALA A 484 -48.90 -19.21 -19.48
N SER A 485 -48.30 -18.89 -18.33
CA SER A 485 -48.94 -18.97 -17.01
C SER A 485 -50.19 -18.07 -16.92
N LYS A 486 -50.11 -16.83 -17.40
CA LYS A 486 -51.29 -15.92 -17.48
C LYS A 486 -52.39 -16.48 -18.37
N LYS A 487 -52.04 -17.04 -19.53
CA LYS A 487 -53.02 -17.69 -20.42
C LYS A 487 -53.64 -18.92 -19.78
N SER A 488 -52.85 -19.75 -19.10
CA SER A 488 -53.33 -20.90 -18.35
C SER A 488 -54.31 -20.50 -17.25
N SER A 489 -54.02 -19.44 -16.50
CA SER A 489 -54.92 -18.90 -15.47
C SER A 489 -56.24 -18.41 -16.07
N ARG A 490 -56.20 -17.67 -17.18
CA ARG A 490 -57.42 -17.23 -17.88
C ARG A 490 -58.24 -18.41 -18.42
N LEU A 491 -57.57 -19.43 -18.96
CA LEU A 491 -58.25 -20.65 -19.39
C LEU A 491 -58.91 -21.35 -18.20
N ALA A 492 -58.24 -21.45 -17.05
CA ALA A 492 -58.81 -22.03 -15.84
C ALA A 492 -60.07 -21.27 -15.36
N MET A 493 -60.05 -19.93 -15.41
CA MET A 493 -61.24 -19.12 -15.12
C MET A 493 -62.39 -19.39 -16.10
N LEU A 494 -62.11 -19.38 -17.40
CA LEU A 494 -63.11 -19.67 -18.43
C LEU A 494 -63.67 -21.09 -18.30
N THR A 495 -62.84 -22.08 -17.94
CA THR A 495 -63.32 -23.44 -17.68
C THR A 495 -64.24 -23.49 -16.47
N GLN A 496 -63.93 -22.73 -15.40
CA GLN A 496 -64.80 -22.65 -14.23
C GLN A 496 -66.14 -21.99 -14.58
N GLU A 497 -66.12 -20.86 -15.30
CA GLU A 497 -67.33 -20.19 -15.77
C GLU A 497 -68.20 -21.12 -16.63
N LEU A 498 -67.59 -21.93 -17.51
CA LEU A 498 -68.32 -22.91 -18.32
C LEU A 498 -68.97 -23.98 -17.44
N VAL A 499 -68.25 -24.50 -16.43
CA VAL A 499 -68.80 -25.46 -15.46
C VAL A 499 -69.97 -24.84 -14.70
N ASP A 500 -69.83 -23.61 -14.19
CA ASP A 500 -70.88 -22.91 -13.45
C ASP A 500 -72.11 -22.68 -14.34
N LYS A 501 -71.91 -22.27 -15.60
CA LYS A 501 -73.00 -22.15 -16.58
C LYS A 501 -73.65 -23.49 -16.92
N SER A 502 -72.89 -24.58 -16.99
CA SER A 502 -73.45 -25.91 -17.16
C SER A 502 -74.35 -26.29 -15.99
N GLN A 503 -73.91 -26.04 -14.75
CA GLN A 503 -74.70 -26.29 -13.54
C GLN A 503 -75.96 -25.43 -13.50
N GLU A 504 -75.86 -24.14 -13.86
CA GLU A 504 -77.02 -23.24 -13.97
C GLU A 504 -78.04 -23.76 -15.00
N ILE A 505 -77.58 -24.22 -16.17
CA ILE A 505 -78.45 -24.84 -17.19
C ILE A 505 -79.15 -26.07 -16.63
N ASP A 506 -78.44 -26.94 -15.91
CA ASP A 506 -79.03 -28.14 -15.32
C ASP A 506 -80.07 -27.80 -14.24
N HIS A 507 -79.79 -26.81 -13.39
CA HIS A 507 -80.76 -26.28 -12.42
C HIS A 507 -82.00 -25.68 -13.09
N LEU A 508 -81.83 -24.91 -14.17
CA LEU A 508 -82.94 -24.33 -14.93
C LEU A 508 -83.77 -25.42 -15.63
N ARG A 509 -83.12 -26.46 -16.17
CA ARG A 509 -83.80 -27.62 -16.74
C ARG A 509 -84.63 -28.35 -15.69
N GLU A 510 -84.08 -28.53 -14.49
CA GLU A 510 -84.81 -29.14 -13.37
C GLU A 510 -85.99 -28.28 -12.88
N ALA A 511 -85.81 -26.96 -12.77
CA ALA A 511 -86.90 -26.05 -12.43
C ALA A 511 -88.02 -26.08 -13.51
N LEU A 512 -87.63 -26.15 -14.78
CA LEU A 512 -88.55 -26.28 -15.90
C LEU A 512 -89.32 -27.61 -15.85
N THR A 513 -88.68 -28.73 -15.52
CA THR A 513 -89.38 -30.02 -15.37
C THR A 513 -90.37 -29.97 -14.20
N ARG A 514 -89.95 -29.46 -13.03
CA ARG A 514 -90.83 -29.30 -11.85
C ARG A 514 -92.05 -28.42 -12.14
N THR A 515 -91.87 -27.29 -12.82
CA THR A 515 -92.99 -26.39 -13.18
C THR A 515 -93.93 -27.04 -14.20
N ARG A 516 -93.41 -27.78 -15.19
CA ARG A 516 -94.22 -28.57 -16.11
C ARG A 516 -95.05 -29.63 -15.38
N GLU A 517 -94.46 -30.36 -14.44
CA GLU A 517 -95.15 -31.35 -13.61
C GLU A 517 -96.26 -30.70 -12.77
N ALA A 518 -95.98 -29.58 -12.10
CA ALA A 518 -96.96 -28.82 -11.32
C ALA A 518 -98.15 -28.36 -12.19
N VAL A 519 -97.87 -27.84 -13.39
CA VAL A 519 -98.92 -27.44 -14.35
C VAL A 519 -99.75 -28.65 -14.79
N GLU A 520 -99.14 -29.81 -15.03
CA GLU A 520 -99.89 -31.03 -15.37
C GLU A 520 -100.78 -31.50 -14.21
N VAL A 521 -100.32 -31.40 -12.96
CA VAL A 521 -101.13 -31.68 -11.77
C VAL A 521 -102.32 -30.70 -11.69
N GLU A 522 -102.09 -29.40 -11.84
CA GLU A 522 -103.13 -28.37 -11.87
C GLU A 522 -104.14 -28.61 -13.00
N LYS A 523 -103.69 -28.99 -14.20
CA LYS A 523 -104.57 -29.36 -15.31
C LYS A 523 -105.45 -30.56 -14.96
N ARG A 524 -104.88 -31.60 -14.34
CA ARG A 524 -105.63 -32.79 -13.88
C ARG A 524 -106.66 -32.41 -12.81
N LEU A 525 -106.27 -31.58 -11.83
CA LEU A 525 -107.14 -31.12 -10.76
C LEU A 525 -108.28 -30.24 -11.29
N ASN A 526 -107.99 -29.31 -12.19
CA ASN A 526 -109.00 -28.50 -12.88
C ASN A 526 -109.98 -29.35 -13.72
N LYS A 527 -109.49 -30.38 -14.41
CA LYS A 527 -110.37 -31.35 -15.11
C LYS A 527 -111.30 -32.07 -14.11
N ALA A 528 -110.78 -32.53 -12.97
CA ALA A 528 -111.58 -33.18 -11.93
C ALA A 528 -112.63 -32.23 -11.32
N ILE A 529 -112.28 -30.96 -11.07
CA ILE A 529 -113.22 -29.92 -10.61
C ILE A 529 -114.31 -29.67 -11.65
N LYS A 530 -113.96 -29.53 -12.93
CA LYS A 530 -114.94 -29.36 -14.01
C LYS A 530 -115.90 -30.55 -14.10
N GLN A 531 -115.41 -31.78 -14.01
CA GLN A 531 -116.25 -32.98 -14.00
C GLN A 531 -117.20 -33.01 -12.79
N ARG A 532 -116.73 -32.64 -11.58
CA ARG A 532 -117.59 -32.53 -10.39
C ARG A 532 -118.68 -31.46 -10.51
N ARG A 533 -118.43 -30.36 -11.24
CA ARG A 533 -119.43 -29.29 -11.48
C ARG A 533 -120.51 -29.69 -12.48
N VAL A 534 -120.23 -30.62 -13.39
CA VAL A 534 -121.20 -31.11 -14.39
C VAL A 534 -122.03 -32.28 -13.84
N SER A 535 -121.59 -32.93 -12.75
CA SER A 535 -122.28 -34.06 -12.11
C SER A 535 -123.22 -33.68 -10.95
N LYS A 536 -123.40 -32.39 -10.68
CA LYS A 536 -124.49 -31.81 -9.89
C LYS A 536 -125.48 -31.17 -10.84
#